data_AF-A0A7Y6XLP1-F1
#
_entry.id   AF-A0A7Y6XLP1-F1
#
_cell.length_a   1.000
_cell.length_b   1.000
_cell.length_c   1.000
_cell.angle_alpha   90.00
_cell.angle_beta   90.00
_cell.angle_gamma   90.00
#
_symmetry.space_group_name_H-M   'P 1'
#
loop_
_entity.id
_entity.type
_entity.pdbx_description
1 polymer ?
#
loop_
_entity_poly.entity_id
_entity_poly.type
_entity_poly.pdbx_seq_one_letter_code
_entity_poly.pdbx_strand_id
1 'polypeptide(L)'
;MPLLPLAILSSLVALVCAAFLLVHAFRRSVGTGVMVLLIPCYALFYAFSQFEHRHKGLIVAGFVSCTVLAAVFLGLGAHSLTALTARVPPPGF
;
A
#
# COMPACT_ATOMS: atom_id res chain seq x y z
N MET A 1 -11.60 0.31 -18.26
CA MET A 1 -10.48 -0.30 -17.49
C MET A 1 -10.80 -0.19 -15.99
N PRO A 2 -11.63 -1.09 -15.43
CA PRO A 2 -12.14 -0.97 -14.06
C PRO A 2 -11.11 -1.26 -12.95
N LEU A 3 -9.89 -1.67 -13.30
CA LEU A 3 -8.83 -2.04 -12.35
C LEU A 3 -8.17 -0.83 -11.67
N LEU A 4 -8.11 0.31 -12.36
CA LEU A 4 -7.52 1.56 -11.85
C LEU A 4 -8.29 2.12 -10.64
N PRO A 5 -9.63 2.26 -10.68
CA PRO A 5 -10.42 2.67 -9.52
C PRO A 5 -10.27 1.73 -8.31
N LEU A 6 -10.20 0.41 -8.54
CA LEU A 6 -9.99 -0.58 -7.49
C LEU A 6 -8.60 -0.47 -6.85
N ALA A 7 -7.56 -0.19 -7.65
CA ALA A 7 -6.22 0.12 -7.16
C ALA A 7 -6.22 1.37 -6.27
N ILE A 8 -6.94 2.42 -6.68
CA ILE A 8 -7.05 3.66 -5.91
C ILE A 8 -7.77 3.42 -4.58
N LEU A 9 -8.92 2.74 -4.60
CA LEU A 9 -9.70 2.43 -3.40
C LEU A 9 -8.90 1.58 -2.41
N SER A 10 -8.25 0.51 -2.88
CA SER A 10 -7.38 -0.31 -2.04
C SER A 10 -6.19 0.48 -1.49
N SER A 11 -5.56 1.34 -2.29
CA SER A 11 -4.47 2.20 -1.83
C SER A 11 -4.92 3.22 -0.78
N LEU A 12 -6.13 3.77 -0.88
CA LEU A 12 -6.67 4.70 0.12
C LEU A 12 -6.89 4.00 1.47
N VAL A 13 -7.47 2.80 1.45
CA VAL A 13 -7.69 2.00 2.67
C VAL A 13 -6.35 1.62 3.30
N ALA A 14 -5.37 1.21 2.48
CA ALA A 14 -4.01 0.95 2.93
C ALA A 14 -3.36 2.18 3.58
N LEU A 15 -3.51 3.36 2.96
CA LEU A 15 -2.95 4.62 3.47
C LEU A 15 -3.55 5.00 4.83
N VAL A 16 -4.85 4.85 5.01
CA VAL A 16 -5.52 5.12 6.30
C VAL A 16 -4.97 4.17 7.37
N CYS A 17 -4.87 2.88 7.08
CA CYS A 17 -4.30 1.92 8.04
C CYS A 17 -2.82 2.21 8.34
N ALA A 18 -2.03 2.61 7.33
CA ALA A 18 -0.65 3.02 7.48
C ALA A 18 -0.51 4.25 8.39
N ALA A 19 -1.40 5.24 8.24
CA ALA A 19 -1.40 6.44 9.07
C ALA A 19 -1.61 6.10 10.56
N PHE A 20 -2.51 5.16 10.89
CA PHE A 20 -2.68 4.70 12.27
C PHE A 20 -1.42 4.04 12.83
N LEU A 21 -0.74 3.19 12.05
CA LEU A 21 0.52 2.57 12.44
C LEU A 21 1.62 3.63 12.65
N LEU A 22 1.71 4.62 11.75
CA LEU A 22 2.70 5.69 11.81
C LEU A 22 2.49 6.57 13.03
N VAL A 23 1.26 7.06 13.26
CA VAL A 23 0.93 7.89 14.43
C VAL A 23 1.27 7.14 15.71
N HIS A 24 0.94 5.85 15.80
CA HIS A 24 1.31 5.03 16.94
C HIS A 24 2.84 4.87 17.08
N ALA A 25 3.56 4.65 15.98
CA ALA A 25 5.03 4.56 15.99
C ALA A 25 5.69 5.86 16.48
N PHE A 26 5.25 7.01 15.96
CA PHE A 26 5.74 8.33 16.39
C PHE A 26 5.39 8.65 17.84
N ARG A 27 4.22 8.21 18.33
CA ARG A 27 3.85 8.36 19.75
C ARG A 27 4.73 7.54 20.69
N ARG A 28 5.29 6.42 20.22
CA ARG A 28 6.20 5.57 21.01
C ARG A 28 7.62 6.11 21.01
N SER A 29 8.14 6.48 19.84
CA SER A 29 9.46 7.08 19.67
C SER A 29 9.58 7.67 18.27
N VAL A 30 10.18 8.86 18.17
CA VAL A 30 10.44 9.52 16.89
C VAL A 30 11.34 8.65 16.00
N GLY A 31 12.36 8.00 16.57
CA GLY A 31 13.25 7.11 15.83
C GLY A 31 12.53 5.92 15.22
N THR A 32 11.62 5.29 15.98
CA THR A 32 10.79 4.19 15.48
C THR A 32 9.83 4.65 14.38
N GLY A 33 9.21 5.82 14.55
CA GLY A 33 8.35 6.42 13.52
C GLY A 33 9.09 6.66 12.20
N VAL A 34 10.32 7.19 12.27
CA VAL A 34 11.18 7.40 11.10
C VAL A 34 11.58 6.08 10.45
N MET A 35 11.93 5.05 11.22
CA MET A 35 12.24 3.72 10.66
C MET A 35 11.04 3.09 9.96
N VAL A 36 9.83 3.20 10.53
CA VAL A 36 8.59 2.69 9.92
C VAL A 36 8.27 3.43 8.62
N LEU A 37 8.53 4.74 8.54
CA LEU A 37 8.29 5.54 7.34
C LEU A 37 9.30 5.24 6.22
N LEU A 38 10.59 5.13 6.56
CA LEU A 38 11.67 4.96 5.59
C LEU A 38 11.85 3.50 5.14
N ILE A 39 11.49 2.54 6.00
CA ILE A 39 11.73 1.12 5.73
C ILE A 39 10.37 0.40 5.72
N PRO A 40 9.73 0.23 4.55
CA PRO A 40 8.41 -0.39 4.46
C PRO A 40 8.39 -1.82 5.02
N CYS A 41 9.49 -2.57 4.91
CA CYS A 41 9.60 -3.90 5.53
C CYS A 41 9.61 -3.83 7.08
N TYR A 42 10.18 -2.77 7.66
CA TYR A 42 10.16 -2.55 9.10
C TYR A 42 8.76 -2.21 9.60
N ALA A 43 7.95 -1.54 8.78
CA ALA A 43 6.55 -1.27 9.10
C ALA A 43 5.75 -2.56 9.37
N LEU A 44 6.00 -3.62 8.58
CA LEU A 44 5.38 -4.94 8.80
C LEU A 44 5.85 -5.56 10.12
N PHE A 45 7.16 -5.58 10.37
CA PHE A 45 7.70 -6.08 11.63
C PHE A 45 7.13 -5.33 12.84
N TYR A 46 7.05 -4.00 12.75
CA TYR A 46 6.49 -3.15 13.80
C TYR A 46 4.99 -3.42 14.03
N ALA A 47 4.22 -3.57 12.94
CA ALA A 47 2.80 -3.86 12.97
C ALA A 47 2.47 -5.18 13.70
N PHE A 48 3.29 -6.22 13.50
CA PHE A 48 3.08 -7.51 14.16
C PHE A 48 3.66 -7.54 15.59
N SER A 49 4.88 -7.05 15.78
CA SER A 49 5.63 -7.23 17.04
C SER A 49 5.34 -6.17 18.10
N GLN A 50 5.06 -4.93 17.72
CA GLN A 50 5.11 -3.77 18.63
C GLN A 50 3.81 -2.96 18.68
N PHE A 51 2.85 -3.24 17.82
CA PHE A 51 1.55 -2.60 17.85
C PHE A 51 0.66 -3.27 18.92
N GLU A 52 0.29 -2.54 19.97
CA GLU A 52 -0.61 -3.02 21.03
C GLU A 52 -1.92 -2.21 20.96
N HIS A 53 -2.90 -2.75 20.23
CA HIS A 53 -4.22 -2.12 20.07
C HIS A 53 -5.29 -3.21 20.11
N ARG A 54 -6.43 -2.92 20.74
CA ARG A 54 -7.59 -3.86 20.81
C ARG A 54 -8.06 -4.37 19.44
N HIS A 55 -7.91 -3.55 18.40
CA HIS A 55 -8.27 -3.88 17.01
C HIS A 55 -7.04 -4.09 16.11
N LYS A 56 -5.87 -4.42 16.69
CA LYS A 56 -4.62 -4.66 15.95
C LYS A 56 -4.82 -5.59 14.76
N GLY A 57 -5.51 -6.72 14.96
CA GLY A 57 -5.74 -7.70 13.90
C GLY A 57 -6.41 -7.09 12.67
N LEU A 58 -7.42 -6.24 12.86
CA LEU A 58 -8.15 -5.61 11.75
C LEU A 58 -7.30 -4.55 11.03
N ILE A 59 -6.55 -3.73 11.76
CA ILE A 59 -5.71 -2.67 11.17
C ILE A 59 -4.54 -3.29 10.39
N VAL A 60 -3.90 -4.31 10.95
CA VAL A 60 -2.78 -5.00 10.30
C VAL A 60 -3.26 -5.81 9.09
N ALA A 61 -4.36 -6.56 9.23
CA ALA A 61 -4.95 -7.28 8.11
C ALA A 61 -5.38 -6.33 6.99
N GLY A 62 -6.03 -5.20 7.33
CA GLY A 62 -6.41 -4.16 6.39
C GLY A 62 -5.22 -3.54 5.68
N PHE A 63 -4.17 -3.16 6.42
CA PHE A 63 -2.94 -2.61 5.87
C PHE A 63 -2.27 -3.57 4.88
N VAL A 64 -2.01 -4.83 5.30
CA VAL A 64 -1.28 -5.82 4.51
C VAL A 64 -2.10 -6.26 3.29
N SER A 65 -3.38 -6.59 3.49
CA SER A 65 -4.24 -7.03 2.37
C SER A 65 -4.43 -5.93 1.34
N CYS A 66 -4.67 -4.67 1.77
CA CYS A 66 -4.88 -3.57 0.85
C CYS A 66 -3.61 -3.11 0.14
N THR A 67 -2.43 -3.15 0.79
CA THR A 67 -1.16 -2.86 0.11
C THR A 67 -0.86 -3.90 -0.96
N VAL A 68 -1.08 -5.19 -0.68
CA VAL A 68 -0.90 -6.26 -1.67
C VAL A 68 -1.91 -6.12 -2.82
N LEU A 69 -3.19 -5.91 -2.52
CA LEU A 69 -4.23 -5.71 -3.56
C LEU A 69 -3.90 -4.52 -4.46
N ALA A 70 -3.50 -3.39 -3.87
CA ALA A 70 -3.15 -2.19 -4.61
C ALA A 70 -1.95 -2.43 -5.54
N ALA A 71 -0.91 -3.11 -5.04
CA ALA A 71 0.27 -3.45 -5.84
C ALA A 71 -0.10 -4.37 -7.02
N VAL A 72 -0.95 -5.37 -6.80
CA VAL A 72 -1.42 -6.28 -7.86
C VAL A 72 -2.25 -5.54 -8.89
N PHE A 73 -3.23 -4.74 -8.48
CA PHE A 73 -4.08 -4.00 -9.43
C PHE A 73 -3.31 -2.93 -10.20
N LEU A 74 -2.35 -2.26 -9.56
CA LEU A 74 -1.48 -1.28 -10.22
C LEU A 74 -0.55 -1.97 -11.24
N GLY A 75 0.05 -3.12 -10.87
CA GLY A 75 0.89 -3.90 -11.77
C GLY A 75 0.11 -4.42 -12.99
N LEU A 76 -1.05 -5.04 -12.77
CA LEU A 76 -1.93 -5.49 -13.86
C LEU A 76 -2.40 -4.33 -14.74
N GLY A 77 -2.73 -3.18 -14.13
CA GLY A 77 -3.09 -1.96 -14.84
C GLY A 77 -1.95 -1.46 -15.73
N ALA A 78 -0.73 -1.37 -15.20
CA ALA A 78 0.45 -0.95 -15.94
C ALA A 78 0.75 -1.91 -17.12
N HIS A 79 0.74 -3.22 -16.88
CA HIS A 79 0.93 -4.21 -17.95
C HIS A 79 -0.16 -4.13 -19.02
N SER A 80 -1.42 -3.90 -18.64
CA SER A 80 -2.51 -3.74 -19.60
C SER A 80 -2.38 -2.48 -20.46
N LEU A 81 -1.89 -1.38 -19.88
CA LEU A 81 -1.60 -0.14 -20.60
C LEU A 81 -0.43 -0.32 -21.57
N THR A 82 0.67 -0.94 -21.13
CA THR A 82 1.81 -1.25 -22.00
C THR A 82 1.43 -2.16 -23.16
N ALA A 83 0.55 -3.14 -22.94
CA ALA A 83 0.04 -4.01 -23.99
C ALA A 83 -0.86 -3.27 -25.00
N LEU A 84 -1.62 -2.25 -24.56
CA LEU A 84 -2.42 -1.42 -25.44
C LEU A 84 -1.56 -0.48 -26.30
N THR A 85 -0.56 0.18 -25.70
CA THR A 85 0.35 1.08 -26.44
C THR A 85 1.17 0.32 -27.47
N ALA A 86 1.56 -0.93 -27.19
CA ALA A 86 2.25 -1.79 -28.16
C ALA A 86 1.38 -2.20 -29.36
N ARG A 87 0.04 -2.12 -29.26
CA ARG A 87 -0.90 -2.47 -30.34
C ARG A 87 -1.30 -1.28 -31.22
N VAL A 88 -0.99 -0.05 -30.81
CA VAL A 88 -1.27 1.15 -31.60
C VAL A 88 -0.05 1.40 -32.50
N PRO A 89 -0.17 1.26 -33.85
CA PRO A 89 0.93 1.59 -34.75
C PRO A 89 1.28 3.09 -34.61
N PRO A 90 2.57 3.47 -34.77
CA PRO A 90 2.97 4.86 -34.67
C PRO A 90 2.18 5.71 -35.68
N PRO A 91 1.70 6.90 -35.30
CA PRO A 91 1.04 7.80 -36.24
C PRO A 91 2.08 8.31 -37.24
N GLY A 92 2.22 7.65 -38.39
CA GLY A 92 3.22 8.02 -39.39
C GLY A 92 3.55 7.00 -40.49
N PHE A 93 2.62 6.16 -40.93
CA PHE A 93 2.70 5.46 -42.23
C PHE A 93 1.40 5.67 -43.02
#